data_AF-A0A099CV75-F1
#
_entry.id   AF-A0A099CV75-F1
#
_cell.length_a   1.000
_cell.length_b   1.000
_cell.length_c   1.000
_cell.angle_alpha   90.00
_cell.angle_beta   90.00
_cell.angle_gamma   90.00
#
_symmetry.space_group_name_H-M   'P 1'
#
loop_
_entity.id
_entity.type
_entity.pdbx_description
1 polymer ?
#
loop_
_entity_poly.entity_id
_entity_poly.type
_entity_poly.pdbx_seq_one_letter_code
_entity_poly.pdbx_strand_id
1 'polypeptide(L)'
;MSSLLAISSSLVYLILADSVVALLLALICWGLLRWNTRCPVPFNRVYLACLLWALAASAVTLGLISLGGKQAVGPGHQLLASGWIRVAVLLDMLLGVALLWRLVPRGDGHRITLGNACLCVGVIAVLALIPLAGFSR
;
A
#
# COMPACT_ATOMS: atom_id res chain seq x y z
N MET A 1 -17.76 22.93 15.82
CA MET A 1 -18.16 22.96 14.39
C MET A 1 -16.95 23.00 13.46
N SER A 2 -15.94 23.83 13.73
CA SER A 2 -14.67 23.90 12.97
C SER A 2 -13.91 22.56 12.90
N SER A 3 -13.86 21.79 13.99
CA SER A 3 -13.10 20.53 14.04
C SER A 3 -13.66 19.44 13.12
N LEU A 4 -14.99 19.36 12.99
CA LEU A 4 -15.64 18.38 12.10
C LEU A 4 -15.38 18.71 10.63
N LEU A 5 -15.45 20.00 10.26
CA LEU A 5 -15.07 20.45 8.91
C LEU A 5 -13.61 20.13 8.61
N ALA A 6 -12.71 20.43 9.54
CA ALA A 6 -11.28 20.17 9.37
C ALA A 6 -10.96 18.67 9.19
N ILE A 7 -11.58 17.80 9.99
CA ILE A 7 -11.41 16.34 9.88
C ILE A 7 -11.95 15.85 8.54
N SER A 8 -13.17 16.25 8.16
CA SER A 8 -13.79 15.82 6.91
C SER A 8 -13.00 16.26 5.67
N SER A 9 -12.54 17.51 5.65
CA SER A 9 -11.71 18.04 4.56
C SER A 9 -10.37 17.31 4.44
N SER A 10 -9.74 17.00 5.58
CA SER A 10 -8.48 16.23 5.60
C SER A 10 -8.68 14.80 5.12
N LEU A 11 -9.80 14.16 5.51
CA LEU A 11 -10.15 12.81 5.07
C LEU A 11 -10.37 12.75 3.56
N VAL A 12 -11.09 13.72 3.00
CA VAL A 12 -11.31 13.84 1.56
C VAL A 12 -9.98 14.05 0.84
N TYR A 13 -9.11 14.92 1.34
CA TYR A 13 -7.79 15.14 0.77
C TYR A 13 -6.95 13.86 0.75
N LEU A 14 -6.93 13.10 1.84
CA LEU A 14 -6.22 11.82 1.91
C LEU A 14 -6.74 10.82 0.88
N ILE A 15 -8.06 10.68 0.77
CA ILE A 15 -8.68 9.78 -0.21
C ILE A 15 -8.29 10.17 -1.64
N LEU A 16 -8.32 11.47 -1.97
CA LEU A 16 -7.92 11.93 -3.30
C LEU A 16 -6.43 11.68 -3.58
N ALA A 17 -5.56 11.97 -2.62
CA ALA A 17 -4.12 11.76 -2.76
C ALA A 17 -3.79 10.26 -2.93
N ASP A 18 -4.35 9.41 -2.07
CA ASP A 18 -4.14 7.97 -2.12
C ASP A 18 -4.77 7.31 -3.35
N SER A 19 -5.82 7.90 -3.93
CA SER A 19 -6.47 7.36 -5.14
C SER A 19 -5.51 7.24 -6.32
N VAL A 20 -4.65 8.24 -6.54
CA VAL A 20 -3.67 8.24 -7.64
C VAL A 20 -2.60 7.17 -7.41
N VAL A 21 -2.09 7.08 -6.19
CA VAL A 21 -1.10 6.06 -5.79
C VAL A 21 -1.70 4.67 -5.91
N ALA A 22 -2.91 4.47 -5.40
CA ALA A 22 -3.66 3.23 -5.46
C ALA A 22 -3.92 2.79 -6.90
N LEU A 23 -4.19 3.72 -7.82
CA LEU A 23 -4.38 3.42 -9.25
C LEU A 23 -3.11 2.82 -9.87
N LEU A 24 -1.94 3.40 -9.60
CA LEU A 24 -0.66 2.89 -10.09
C LEU A 24 -0.35 1.50 -9.52
N LEU A 25 -0.53 1.34 -8.19
CA LEU A 25 -0.38 0.05 -7.52
C LEU A 25 -1.34 -1.01 -8.08
N ALA A 26 -2.58 -0.61 -8.36
CA ALA A 26 -3.61 -1.48 -8.92
C ALA A 26 -3.29 -1.91 -10.35
N LEU A 27 -2.75 -1.02 -11.20
CA LEU A 27 -2.31 -1.37 -12.55
C LEU A 27 -1.21 -2.43 -12.53
N ILE A 28 -0.22 -2.27 -11.65
CA ILE A 28 0.87 -3.23 -11.46
C ILE A 28 0.32 -4.57 -10.96
N CYS A 29 -0.47 -4.56 -9.87
CA CYS A 29 -1.06 -5.77 -9.31
C CYS A 29 -1.93 -6.50 -10.33
N TRP A 30 -2.82 -5.77 -11.01
CA TRP A 30 -3.74 -6.34 -11.98
C TRP A 30 -3.00 -6.97 -13.15
N GLY A 31 -1.96 -6.30 -13.68
CA GLY A 31 -1.10 -6.85 -14.72
C GLY A 31 -0.41 -8.15 -14.28
N LEU A 32 0.20 -8.15 -13.10
CA LEU A 32 0.87 -9.33 -12.52
C LEU A 32 -0.11 -10.49 -12.28
N LEU A 33 -1.27 -10.19 -11.69
CA LEU A 33 -2.31 -11.17 -11.40
C LEU A 33 -2.84 -11.80 -12.69
N ARG A 34 -3.14 -11.01 -13.71
CA ARG A 34 -3.60 -11.50 -15.00
C ARG A 34 -2.52 -12.33 -15.71
N TRP A 35 -1.27 -11.89 -15.64
CA TRP A 35 -0.13 -12.62 -16.22
C TRP A 35 0.08 -13.99 -15.56
N ASN A 36 0.09 -14.03 -14.23
CA ASN A 36 0.42 -15.23 -13.47
C ASN A 36 -0.76 -16.21 -13.38
N THR A 37 -1.99 -15.70 -13.21
CA THR A 37 -3.17 -16.56 -13.10
C THR A 37 -3.75 -16.96 -14.45
N ARG A 38 -3.43 -16.24 -15.54
CA ARG A 38 -4.03 -16.39 -16.88
C ARG A 38 -5.57 -16.30 -16.91
N CYS A 39 -6.19 -15.87 -15.80
CA CYS A 39 -7.64 -15.72 -15.65
C CYS A 39 -8.05 -14.24 -15.69
N PRO A 40 -9.31 -13.93 -16.03
CA PRO A 40 -9.82 -12.56 -15.88
C PRO A 40 -9.88 -12.19 -14.40
N VAL A 41 -9.27 -11.06 -14.05
CA VAL A 41 -9.31 -10.49 -12.69
C VAL A 41 -9.99 -9.13 -12.78
N PRO A 42 -11.05 -8.87 -11.98
CA PRO A 42 -11.77 -7.61 -12.03
C PRO A 42 -10.90 -6.47 -11.48
N PHE A 43 -10.54 -5.52 -12.34
CA PHE A 43 -9.72 -4.36 -11.98
C PHE A 43 -10.28 -3.59 -10.78
N ASN A 44 -11.61 -3.41 -10.72
CA ASN A 44 -12.28 -2.70 -9.63
C ASN A 44 -11.97 -3.29 -8.24
N ARG A 45 -11.88 -4.63 -8.13
CA ARG A 45 -11.57 -5.29 -6.85
C ARG A 45 -10.10 -5.13 -6.47
N VAL A 46 -9.21 -5.19 -7.46
CA VAL A 46 -7.78 -4.93 -7.26
C VAL A 46 -7.56 -3.48 -6.83
N TYR A 47 -8.21 -2.54 -7.51
CA TYR A 47 -8.16 -1.12 -7.18
C TYR A 47 -8.65 -0.86 -5.75
N LEU A 48 -9.80 -1.41 -5.37
CA LEU A 48 -10.32 -1.25 -4.01
C LEU A 48 -9.37 -1.83 -2.95
N ALA A 49 -8.74 -2.98 -3.21
CA ALA A 49 -7.75 -3.55 -2.30
C ALA A 49 -6.51 -2.65 -2.17
N CYS A 50 -5.98 -2.14 -3.29
CA CYS A 50 -4.84 -1.22 -3.28
C CYS A 50 -5.18 0.12 -2.63
N LEU A 51 -6.40 0.63 -2.79
CA LEU A 51 -6.86 1.87 -2.16
C LEU A 51 -6.93 1.73 -0.64
N LEU A 52 -7.52 0.64 -0.14
CA LEU A 52 -7.56 0.36 1.30
C LEU A 52 -6.15 0.17 1.88
N TRP A 53 -5.25 -0.45 1.11
CA TRP A 53 -3.87 -0.62 1.53
C TRP A 53 -3.13 0.73 1.59
N ALA A 54 -3.27 1.58 0.56
CA ALA A 54 -2.67 2.91 0.53
C ALA A 54 -3.19 3.81 1.67
N LEU A 55 -4.50 3.82 1.91
CA LEU A 55 -5.11 4.55 3.03
C LEU A 55 -4.61 4.06 4.40
N ALA A 56 -4.39 2.74 4.55
CA ALA A 56 -3.84 2.21 5.78
C ALA A 56 -2.38 2.64 5.98
N ALA A 57 -1.57 2.58 4.91
CA ALA A 57 -0.19 3.03 4.93
C ALA A 57 -0.08 4.53 5.24
N SER A 58 -0.94 5.37 4.65
CA SER A 58 -0.97 6.81 4.89
C SER A 58 -1.43 7.14 6.32
N ALA A 59 -2.43 6.43 6.84
CA ALA A 59 -2.88 6.57 8.23
C ALA A 59 -1.77 6.20 9.24
N VAL A 60 -1.04 5.11 8.99
CA VAL A 60 0.12 4.71 9.81
C VAL A 60 1.20 5.78 9.76
N THR A 61 1.54 6.27 8.56
CA THR A 61 2.57 7.30 8.37
C THR A 61 2.22 8.60 9.09
N LEU A 62 0.97 9.07 8.98
CA LEU A 62 0.45 10.21 9.73
C LEU A 62 0.54 10.01 11.24
N GLY A 63 0.16 8.82 11.73
CA GLY A 63 0.28 8.44 13.14
C GLY A 63 1.73 8.53 13.63
N LEU A 64 2.67 7.95 12.90
CA LEU A 64 4.10 8.01 13.22
C LEU A 64 4.63 9.45 13.26
N ILE A 65 4.27 10.29 12.28
CA ILE A 65 4.69 11.71 12.26
C ILE A 65 4.14 12.46 13.47
N SER A 66 2.88 12.20 13.84
CA SER A 66 2.23 12.85 14.98
C SER A 66 2.86 12.47 16.34
N LEU A 67 3.36 11.24 16.47
CA LEU A 67 3.94 10.71 17.71
C LEU A 67 5.45 10.97 17.82
N GLY A 68 6.19 10.92 16.71
CA GLY A 68 7.66 10.98 16.68
C GLY A 68 8.28 12.31 16.23
N GLY A 69 7.46 13.27 15.78
CA GLY A 69 7.94 14.53 15.18
C GLY A 69 8.56 14.33 13.79
N LYS A 70 8.79 15.43 13.05
CA LYS A 70 9.31 15.43 11.66
C LYS A 70 10.65 14.70 11.47
N GLN A 71 11.39 14.45 12.57
CA GLN A 71 12.69 13.78 12.58
C GLN A 71 12.59 12.25 12.42
N ALA A 72 11.40 11.65 12.57
CA ALA A 72 11.20 10.21 12.40
C ALA A 72 11.31 9.74 10.94
N VAL A 73 11.27 10.66 9.96
CA VAL A 73 11.35 10.38 8.52
C VAL A 73 12.70 10.88 7.98
N GLY A 74 13.81 10.31 8.49
CA GLY A 74 15.15 10.50 7.90
C GLY A 74 15.31 9.76 6.56
N PRO A 75 16.39 9.95 5.79
CA PRO A 75 16.60 9.25 4.51
C PRO A 75 16.70 7.71 4.68
N GLY A 76 16.26 6.97 3.66
CA GLY A 76 15.85 5.54 3.70
C GLY A 76 16.80 4.52 4.36
N HIS A 77 18.11 4.79 4.43
CA HIS A 77 19.07 3.94 5.13
C HIS A 77 18.87 3.95 6.66
N GLN A 78 18.55 5.11 7.24
CA GLN A 78 18.39 5.24 8.70
C GLN A 78 17.01 4.78 9.18
N LEU A 79 15.99 4.78 8.32
CA LEU A 79 14.66 4.25 8.64
C LEU A 79 14.71 2.75 8.97
N LEU A 80 15.34 1.96 8.10
CA LEU A 80 15.47 0.51 8.27
C LEU A 80 16.47 0.11 9.36
N ALA A 81 17.23 1.05 9.94
CA ALA A 81 18.08 0.75 11.08
C ALA A 81 17.27 0.55 12.37
N SER A 82 16.08 1.17 12.46
CA SER A 82 15.22 1.05 13.64
C SER A 82 14.36 -0.22 13.60
N GLY A 83 14.32 -0.94 14.72
CA GLY A 83 13.49 -2.15 14.84
C GLY A 83 11.99 -1.88 14.66
N TRP A 84 11.52 -0.73 15.13
CA TRP A 84 10.11 -0.32 15.04
C TRP A 84 9.64 -0.10 13.61
N ILE A 85 10.45 0.57 12.77
CA ILE A 85 10.10 0.79 11.36
C ILE A 85 10.11 -0.53 10.58
N ARG A 86 11.01 -1.46 10.89
CA ARG A 86 10.99 -2.81 10.28
C ARG A 86 9.68 -3.54 10.57
N VAL A 87 9.24 -3.52 11.83
CA VAL A 87 7.96 -4.15 12.22
C VAL A 87 6.80 -3.46 11.52
N ALA A 88 6.78 -2.13 11.46
CA ALA A 88 5.74 -1.39 10.75
C ALA A 88 5.68 -1.74 9.26
N VAL A 89 6.83 -1.83 8.58
CA VAL A 89 6.92 -2.23 7.17
C VAL A 89 6.45 -3.67 6.96
N LEU A 90 6.83 -4.59 7.85
CA LEU A 90 6.36 -5.98 7.79
C LEU A 90 4.84 -6.08 7.97
N LEU A 91 4.28 -5.33 8.93
CA LEU A 91 2.84 -5.28 9.15
C LEU A 91 2.11 -4.68 7.94
N ASP A 92 2.65 -3.63 7.33
CA ASP A 92 2.09 -3.05 6.12
C ASP A 92 2.08 -4.05 4.95
N MET A 93 3.18 -4.78 4.73
CA MET A 93 3.23 -5.83 3.71
C MET A 93 2.21 -6.95 3.98
N LEU A 94 2.12 -7.41 5.24
CA LEU A 94 1.14 -8.43 5.62
C LEU A 94 -0.30 -7.94 5.40
N LEU A 95 -0.57 -6.67 5.68
CA LEU A 95 -1.86 -6.04 5.44
C LEU A 95 -2.18 -6.00 3.93
N GLY A 96 -1.22 -5.58 3.11
CA GLY A 96 -1.36 -5.59 1.65
C GLY A 96 -1.68 -6.99 1.11
N VAL A 97 -0.97 -8.01 1.60
CA VAL A 97 -1.20 -9.41 1.21
C VAL A 97 -2.59 -9.86 1.65
N ALA A 98 -2.99 -9.57 2.87
CA ALA A 98 -4.29 -9.95 3.41
C ALA A 98 -5.45 -9.28 2.65
N LEU A 99 -5.31 -7.99 2.31
CA LEU A 99 -6.30 -7.24 1.53
C LEU A 99 -6.43 -7.81 0.12
N LEU A 100 -5.34 -8.01 -0.60
CA LEU A 100 -5.36 -8.60 -1.94
C LEU A 100 -5.94 -10.02 -1.91
N TRP A 101 -5.49 -10.86 -0.98
CA TRP A 101 -5.96 -12.24 -0.87
C TRP A 101 -7.45 -12.35 -0.54
N ARG A 102 -7.98 -11.43 0.26
CA ARG A 102 -9.39 -11.45 0.71
C ARG A 102 -10.35 -10.75 -0.25
N LEU A 103 -9.93 -9.65 -0.86
CA LEU A 103 -10.82 -8.78 -1.66
C LEU A 103 -10.79 -9.06 -3.15
N VAL A 104 -9.74 -9.72 -3.67
CA VAL A 104 -9.57 -10.00 -5.10
C VAL A 104 -10.01 -11.45 -5.41
N PRO A 105 -11.22 -11.65 -5.95
CA PRO A 105 -11.59 -12.94 -6.52
C PRO A 105 -10.90 -13.14 -7.88
N ARG A 106 -10.64 -14.40 -8.24
CA ARG A 106 -10.39 -14.81 -9.62
C ARG A 106 -11.72 -14.84 -10.37
N GLY A 107 -11.65 -14.72 -11.71
CA GLY A 107 -12.81 -14.83 -12.59
C GLY A 107 -13.60 -16.13 -12.42
N ASP A 108 -12.94 -17.20 -11.98
CA ASP A 108 -13.54 -18.51 -11.72
C ASP A 108 -14.25 -18.61 -10.34
N GLY A 109 -14.49 -17.48 -9.67
CA GLY A 109 -15.13 -17.40 -8.34
C GLY A 109 -14.26 -17.82 -7.16
N HIS A 110 -13.07 -18.38 -7.42
CA HIS A 110 -12.11 -18.78 -6.39
C HIS A 110 -11.22 -17.61 -5.95
N ARG A 111 -10.67 -17.67 -4.74
CA ARG A 111 -9.70 -16.67 -4.28
C ARG A 111 -8.36 -16.83 -5.00
N ILE A 112 -7.60 -15.74 -5.08
CA ILE A 112 -6.21 -15.80 -5.53
C ILE A 112 -5.39 -16.63 -4.53
N THR A 113 -4.32 -17.28 -5.00
CA THR A 113 -3.39 -17.98 -4.11
C THR A 113 -2.62 -16.96 -3.28
N LEU A 114 -2.30 -17.32 -2.03
CA LEU A 114 -1.51 -16.46 -1.14
C LEU A 114 -0.16 -16.08 -1.77
N GLY A 115 0.46 -17.01 -2.52
CA GLY A 115 1.71 -16.77 -3.24
C GLY A 115 1.61 -15.64 -4.26
N ASN A 116 0.48 -15.52 -4.98
CA ASN A 116 0.29 -14.45 -5.96
C ASN A 116 0.07 -13.10 -5.28
N ALA A 117 -0.65 -13.06 -4.16
CA ALA A 117 -0.80 -11.86 -3.34
C ALA A 117 0.56 -11.41 -2.79
N CYS A 118 1.37 -12.33 -2.25
CA CYS A 118 2.74 -12.06 -1.81
C CYS A 118 3.63 -11.53 -2.93
N LEU A 119 3.55 -12.12 -4.13
CA LEU A 119 4.32 -11.66 -5.28
C LEU A 119 3.97 -10.21 -5.67
N CYS A 120 2.68 -9.86 -5.70
CA CYS A 120 2.25 -8.49 -5.99
C CYS A 120 2.80 -7.48 -4.97
N VAL A 121 2.66 -7.77 -3.67
CA VAL A 121 3.18 -6.92 -2.59
C VAL A 121 4.70 -6.81 -2.66
N GLY A 122 5.39 -7.93 -2.91
CA GLY A 122 6.85 -7.95 -3.04
C GLY A 122 7.35 -7.10 -4.20
N VAL A 123 6.72 -7.16 -5.37
CA VAL A 123 7.06 -6.31 -6.52
C VAL A 123 6.85 -4.84 -6.18
N ILE A 124 5.72 -4.49 -5.55
CA ILE A 124 5.45 -3.12 -5.12
C ILE A 124 6.50 -2.61 -4.14
N ALA A 125 6.87 -3.42 -3.16
CA ALA A 125 7.89 -3.07 -2.17
C ALA A 125 9.26 -2.80 -2.81
N VAL A 126 9.66 -3.65 -3.77
CA VAL A 126 10.89 -3.45 -4.54
C VAL A 126 10.81 -2.14 -5.33
N LEU A 127 9.72 -1.90 -6.04
CA LEU A 127 9.52 -0.67 -6.81
C LEU A 127 9.54 0.59 -5.93
N ALA A 128 9.00 0.51 -4.72
CA ALA A 128 9.03 1.60 -3.75
C ALA A 128 10.46 1.86 -3.20
N LEU A 129 11.30 0.82 -3.11
CA LEU A 129 12.69 0.93 -2.67
C LEU A 129 13.63 1.52 -3.73
N ILE A 130 13.34 1.36 -5.02
CA ILE A 130 14.17 1.90 -6.11
C ILE A 130 14.40 3.43 -6.02
N PRO A 131 13.35 4.28 -5.92
CA PRO A 131 13.55 5.73 -5.81
C PRO A 131 14.28 6.12 -4.51
N LEU A 132 14.11 5.33 -3.43
CA LEU A 132 14.84 5.52 -2.17
C LEU A 132 16.34 5.22 -2.32
N ALA A 133 16.72 4.22 -3.10
CA ALA A 133 18.12 3.90 -3.38
C ALA A 133 18.77 4.93 -4.33
N GLY A 134 18.00 5.49 -5.26
CA GLY A 134 18.47 6.53 -6.20
C GLY A 134 18.80 7.87 -5.54
N PHE A 135 18.16 8.21 -4.42
CA PHE A 135 18.38 9.46 -3.68
C PHE A 135 19.63 9.44 -2.77
N SER A 136 20.36 8.31 -2.72
CA SER A 136 21.51 8.06 -1.84
C SER A 136 22.87 8.23 -2.53
N ARG A 137 22.90 8.63 -3.81
CA ARG A 137 24.12 8.98 -4.54
C ARG A 137 24.18 10.49 -4.75
#